data_AF-A0A3D0SED1-F1
#
_entry.id   AF-A0A3D0SED1-F1
#
_cell.length_a   1.000
_cell.length_b   1.000
_cell.length_c   1.000
_cell.angle_alpha   90.00
_cell.angle_beta   90.00
_cell.angle_gamma   90.00
#
_symmetry.space_group_name_H-M   'P 1'
#
loop_
_entity.id
_entity.type
_entity.pdbx_description
1 polymer ?
#
loop_
_entity_poly.entity_id
_entity_poly.type
_entity_poly.pdbx_seq_one_letter_code
_entity_poly.pdbx_strand_id
1 'polypeptide(L)'
;MYYPFSWIKSVARLVLFLIFFAIIGWYVEDMLLAVAMGATGLLLVNYWQLFKLNRWLWHSRKMSPPSVSGLWEHIYEGIYYLQRRNRNKRKELGALVKRFREGSEALPDAAVVVDSKACIIW
;
A
#
# COMPACT_ATOMS: atom_id res chain seq x y z
N MET A 1 -9.67 12.23 1.80
CA MET A 1 -8.77 13.13 1.07
C MET A 1 -8.33 12.40 -0.19
N TYR A 2 -9.03 12.62 -1.30
CA TYR A 2 -8.60 12.14 -2.62
C TYR A 2 -7.51 13.10 -3.09
N TYR A 3 -6.25 12.67 -3.10
CA TYR A 3 -5.23 13.41 -3.83
C TYR A 3 -5.52 13.22 -5.32
N PRO A 4 -5.80 14.29 -6.10
CA PRO A 4 -5.93 14.15 -7.53
C PRO A 4 -4.60 13.62 -8.06
N PHE A 5 -4.68 12.45 -8.69
CA PHE A 5 -3.57 11.73 -9.27
C PHE A 5 -2.82 12.63 -10.25
N SER A 6 -1.76 13.30 -9.77
CA SER A 6 -0.98 14.21 -10.60
C SER A 6 0.12 13.44 -11.31
N TRP A 7 -0.28 12.47 -12.15
CA TRP A 7 0.63 11.70 -13.00
C TRP A 7 1.51 12.63 -13.84
N ILE A 8 0.96 13.78 -14.22
CA ILE A 8 1.63 14.86 -14.93
C ILE A 8 2.91 15.31 -14.22
N LYS A 9 2.93 15.46 -12.88
CA LYS A 9 4.14 15.86 -12.15
C LYS A 9 5.22 14.79 -12.17
N SER A 10 4.83 13.51 -12.13
CA SER A 10 5.76 12.39 -12.19
C SER A 10 6.35 12.23 -13.58
N VAL A 11 5.51 12.34 -14.61
CA VAL A 11 5.93 12.35 -16.02
C VAL A 11 6.84 13.55 -16.30
N ALA A 12 6.48 14.75 -15.83
CA ALA A 12 7.32 15.94 -16.00
C ALA A 12 8.71 15.77 -15.35
N ARG A 13 8.79 15.16 -14.17
CA ARG A 13 10.08 14.86 -13.52
C ARG A 13 10.91 13.85 -14.31
N LEU A 14 10.28 12.81 -14.85
CA LEU A 14 10.94 11.83 -15.73
C LEU A 14 11.45 12.48 -17.01
N VAL A 15 10.63 13.31 -17.65
CA VAL A 15 10.98 14.05 -18.87
C VAL A 15 12.13 15.02 -18.59
N LEU A 16 12.09 15.78 -17.49
CA LEU A 16 13.21 16.63 -17.07
C LEU A 16 14.51 15.85 -16.84
N PHE A 17 14.42 14.69 -16.22
CA PHE A 17 15.59 13.83 -16.00
C PHE A 17 16.16 13.31 -17.32
N LEU A 18 15.31 12.91 -18.26
CA LEU A 18 15.73 12.50 -19.60
C LEU A 18 16.34 13.65 -20.39
N ILE A 19 15.76 14.86 -20.32
CA ILE A 19 16.30 16.07 -20.95
C ILE A 19 17.69 16.39 -20.38
N PHE A 20 17.86 16.28 -19.06
CA PHE A 20 19.16 16.50 -18.42
C PHE A 20 20.23 15.52 -18.95
N PHE A 21 19.89 14.23 -19.06
CA PHE A 21 20.81 13.24 -19.63
C PHE A 21 21.03 13.41 -21.14
N ALA A 22 20.03 13.89 -21.88
CA ALA A 22 20.17 14.20 -23.30
C ALA A 22 21.14 15.38 -23.54
N ILE A 23 21.10 16.41 -22.70
CA ILE A 23 22.05 17.54 -22.76
C ILE A 23 23.49 17.06 -22.47
N ILE A 24 23.65 16.17 -21.49
CA ILE A 24 24.96 15.55 -21.20
C ILE A 24 25.43 14.69 -22.38
N GLY A 25 24.54 13.91 -22.98
CA GLY A 25 24.86 13.10 -24.16
C GLY A 25 25.29 13.93 -25.36
N TRP A 26 24.74 15.13 -25.52
CA TRP A 26 25.17 16.04 -26.57
C TRP A 26 26.61 16.52 -26.38
N TYR A 27 27.04 16.75 -25.14
CA TYR A 27 28.42 17.15 -24.82
C TYR A 27 29.45 16.02 -25.00
N VAL A 28 29.04 14.77 -24.85
CA VAL A 28 29.93 13.59 -24.89
C VAL A 28 30.07 13.04 -26.32
N GLU A 29 29.32 13.60 -27.29
CA GLU A 29 29.17 13.09 -28.68
C GLU A 29 28.66 11.64 -28.79
N ASP A 30 28.39 10.98 -27.67
CA ASP A 30 27.86 9.62 -27.58
C ASP A 30 26.52 9.59 -26.85
N MET A 31 25.47 9.89 -27.61
CA MET A 31 24.10 10.01 -27.10
C MET A 31 23.53 8.67 -26.60
N LEU A 32 23.98 7.54 -27.17
CA LEU A 32 23.53 6.22 -26.77
C LEU A 32 24.00 5.87 -25.36
N LEU A 33 25.29 6.10 -25.06
CA LEU A 33 25.83 5.84 -23.72
C LEU A 33 25.18 6.73 -22.65
N ALA A 34 24.96 8.01 -22.95
CA ALA A 34 24.34 8.93 -22.00
C ALA A 34 22.89 8.56 -21.67
N VAL A 35 22.08 8.25 -22.68
CA VAL A 35 20.69 7.80 -22.47
C VAL A 35 20.65 6.44 -21.77
N ALA A 36 21.54 5.51 -22.13
CA ALA A 36 21.65 4.21 -21.46
C ALA A 36 21.98 4.36 -19.97
N MET A 37 22.91 5.25 -19.61
CA MET A 37 23.22 5.54 -18.20
C MET A 37 22.04 6.15 -17.46
N GLY A 38 21.36 7.14 -18.07
CA GLY A 38 20.17 7.75 -17.49
C GLY A 38 19.03 6.75 -17.25
N ALA A 39 18.77 5.88 -18.24
CA ALA A 39 17.78 4.82 -18.14
C ALA A 39 18.14 3.80 -17.05
N THR A 40 19.41 3.40 -16.98
CA THR A 40 19.89 2.47 -15.95
C THR A 40 19.75 3.06 -14.55
N GLY A 41 20.08 4.35 -14.37
CA GLY A 41 19.87 5.05 -13.11
C GLY A 41 18.40 5.10 -12.69
N LEU A 42 17.49 5.42 -13.62
CA LEU A 42 16.05 5.38 -13.36
C LEU A 42 15.54 3.99 -12.99
N LEU A 43 16.04 2.95 -13.67
CA LEU A 43 15.71 1.56 -13.36
C LEU A 43 16.16 1.18 -11.94
N LEU A 44 17.41 1.50 -11.57
CA LEU A 44 17.93 1.22 -10.23
C LEU A 44 17.12 1.91 -9.14
N VAL A 45 16.77 3.19 -9.32
CA VAL A 45 15.93 3.93 -8.36
C VAL A 45 14.55 3.29 -8.23
N ASN A 46 13.91 2.92 -9.34
CA ASN A 46 12.62 2.24 -9.30
C ASN A 46 12.74 0.88 -8.60
N TYR A 47 13.75 0.08 -8.93
CA TYR A 47 13.95 -1.23 -8.32
C TYR A 47 14.20 -1.13 -6.81
N TRP A 48 14.94 -0.11 -6.37
CA TRP A 48 15.13 0.17 -4.95
C TRP A 48 13.80 0.54 -4.27
N GLN A 49 12.95 1.35 -4.91
CA GLN A 49 11.62 1.66 -4.39
C GLN A 49 10.74 0.41 -4.25
N LEU A 50 10.78 -0.51 -5.23
CA LEU A 50 10.11 -1.81 -5.17
C LEU A 50 10.64 -2.66 -4.00
N PHE A 51 11.96 -2.75 -3.85
CA PHE A 51 12.55 -3.51 -2.76
C PHE A 51 12.13 -2.96 -1.39
N LYS A 52 12.12 -1.63 -1.23
CA LYS A 52 11.65 -0.96 -0.02
C LYS A 52 10.18 -1.24 0.24
N LEU A 53 9.35 -1.26 -0.82
CA LEU A 53 7.92 -1.57 -0.74
C LEU A 53 7.73 -3.03 -0.29
N ASN A 54 8.44 -3.97 -0.92
CA ASN A 54 8.36 -5.39 -0.57
C ASN A 54 8.79 -5.64 0.89
N ARG A 55 9.90 -5.03 1.30
CA ARG A 55 10.35 -5.12 2.70
C ARG A 55 9.32 -4.53 3.66
N TRP A 56 8.70 -3.41 3.31
CA TRP A 56 7.66 -2.80 4.13
C TRP A 56 6.39 -3.66 4.22
N LEU A 57 5.90 -4.19 3.09
CA LEU A 57 4.71 -5.04 3.04
C LEU A 57 4.86 -6.33 3.83
N TRP A 58 6.02 -6.99 3.71
CA TRP A 58 6.19 -8.36 4.20
C TRP A 58 6.98 -8.46 5.51
N HIS A 59 7.91 -7.53 5.78
CA HIS A 59 8.84 -7.66 6.90
C HIS A 59 8.67 -6.55 7.96
N SER A 60 7.99 -5.45 7.63
CA SER A 60 7.81 -4.36 8.59
C SER A 60 6.61 -4.61 9.50
N ARG A 61 6.84 -4.60 10.82
CA ARG A 61 5.76 -4.48 11.82
C ARG A 61 5.23 -3.05 11.95
N LYS A 62 5.90 -2.06 11.35
CA LYS A 62 5.48 -0.65 11.37
C LYS A 62 4.45 -0.41 10.27
N MET A 63 3.30 0.12 10.69
CA MET A 63 2.17 0.39 9.79
C MET A 63 2.35 1.69 9.01
N SER A 64 3.20 2.61 9.45
CA SER A 64 3.44 3.86 8.72
C SER A 64 4.22 3.59 7.43
N PRO A 65 3.75 4.10 6.27
CA PRO A 65 4.51 4.01 5.04
C PRO A 65 5.83 4.79 5.18
N PRO A 66 6.92 4.34 4.53
CA PRO A 66 8.13 5.15 4.44
C PRO A 66 7.83 6.46 3.70
N SER A 67 8.51 7.55 4.08
CA SER A 67 8.45 8.81 3.34
C SER A 67 9.04 8.60 1.95
N VAL A 68 8.21 8.80 0.94
CA VAL A 68 8.56 8.78 -0.49
C VAL A 68 7.76 9.88 -1.17
N SER A 69 8.33 10.49 -2.21
CA SER A 69 7.68 11.57 -2.95
C SER A 69 7.26 11.13 -4.35
N GLY A 70 6.19 11.74 -4.87
CA GLY A 70 5.75 11.56 -6.26
C GLY A 70 4.89 10.32 -6.46
N LEU A 71 5.09 9.59 -7.55
CA LEU A 71 4.26 8.43 -7.90
C LEU A 71 4.20 7.38 -6.78
N TRP A 72 5.35 7.12 -6.17
CA TRP A 72 5.46 6.13 -5.10
C TRP A 72 4.63 6.53 -3.87
N GLU A 73 4.64 7.80 -3.48
CA GLU A 73 3.82 8.31 -2.36
C GLU A 73 2.37 7.83 -2.44
N HIS A 74 1.75 8.00 -3.61
CA HIS A 74 0.37 7.59 -3.83
C HIS A 74 0.15 6.08 -3.73
N ILE A 75 1.09 5.28 -4.25
CA ILE A 75 1.04 3.81 -4.15
C ILE A 75 1.13 3.38 -2.68
N TYR A 76 2.10 3.93 -1.94
CA TYR A 76 2.30 3.62 -0.53
C TYR A 76 1.09 4.06 0.32
N GLU A 77 0.54 5.25 0.08
CA GLU A 77 -0.66 5.75 0.75
C GLU A 77 -1.91 4.91 0.45
N GLY A 78 -2.11 4.52 -0.82
CA GLY A 78 -3.23 3.68 -1.23
C GLY A 78 -3.22 2.33 -0.52
N ILE A 79 -2.06 1.67 -0.48
CA ILE A 79 -1.87 0.42 0.26
C ILE A 79 -2.11 0.62 1.75
N TYR A 80 -1.55 1.68 2.34
CA TYR A 80 -1.73 2.01 3.75
C TYR A 80 -3.21 2.23 4.10
N TYR A 81 -3.95 2.94 3.25
CA TYR A 81 -5.38 3.19 3.43
C TYR A 81 -6.18 1.88 3.42
N LEU A 82 -5.91 0.97 2.47
CA LEU A 82 -6.57 -0.34 2.42
C LEU A 82 -6.27 -1.18 3.67
N GLN A 83 -5.01 -1.24 4.11
CA GLN A 83 -4.62 -1.95 5.32
C GLN A 83 -5.33 -1.39 6.57
N ARG A 84 -5.38 -0.07 6.69
CA ARG A 84 -6.08 0.61 7.79
C ARG A 84 -7.58 0.30 7.79
N ARG A 85 -8.22 0.34 6.61
CA ARG A 85 -9.65 -0.01 6.45
C ARG A 85 -9.93 -1.46 6.85
N ASN A 86 -9.11 -2.40 6.40
CA ASN A 86 -9.26 -3.82 6.75
C ASN A 86 -9.09 -4.07 8.24
N ARG A 87 -8.13 -3.38 8.89
CA ARG A 87 -7.96 -3.48 10.34
C ARG A 87 -9.17 -2.96 11.11
N ASN A 88 -9.74 -1.82 10.68
CA ASN A 88 -10.93 -1.26 11.31
C ASN A 88 -12.12 -2.22 11.19
N LYS A 89 -12.37 -2.78 10.01
CA LYS A 89 -13.41 -3.80 9.82
C LYS A 89 -13.22 -5.02 10.72
N ARG A 90 -11.99 -5.54 10.84
CA ARG A 90 -11.69 -6.66 11.76
C ARG A 90 -11.96 -6.32 13.22
N LYS A 91 -11.66 -5.09 13.64
CA LYS A 91 -11.96 -4.62 15.01
C LYS A 91 -13.46 -4.50 15.26
N GLU A 92 -14.21 -3.98 14.31
CA GLU A 92 -15.67 -3.86 14.41
C GLU A 92 -16.32 -5.24 14.54
N LEU A 93 -15.90 -6.21 13.72
CA LEU A 93 -16.37 -7.60 13.82
C LEU A 93 -16.01 -8.22 15.17
N GLY A 94 -14.78 -8.03 15.65
CA GLY A 94 -14.36 -8.52 16.97
C GLY A 94 -15.18 -7.91 18.11
N ALA A 95 -15.48 -6.61 18.04
CA ALA A 95 -16.32 -5.93 19.01
C ALA A 95 -17.76 -6.44 18.99
N LEU A 96 -18.30 -6.72 17.80
CA LEU A 96 -19.64 -7.30 17.64
C LEU A 96 -19.71 -8.70 18.28
N VAL A 97 -18.75 -9.57 17.95
CA VAL A 97 -18.65 -10.91 18.57
C VAL A 97 -18.53 -10.82 20.09
N LYS A 98 -17.71 -9.90 20.61
CA LYS A 98 -17.57 -9.68 22.05
C LYS A 98 -18.90 -9.30 22.71
N ARG A 99 -19.66 -8.39 22.10
CA ARG A 99 -20.99 -7.98 22.61
C ARG A 99 -22.01 -9.12 22.57
N PHE A 100 -22.00 -9.96 21.53
CA PHE A 100 -22.85 -11.16 21.49
C PHE A 100 -22.54 -12.12 22.64
N ARG A 101 -21.26 -12.30 22.97
CA ARG A 101 -20.84 -13.13 24.09
C ARG A 101 -21.28 -12.55 25.43
N GLU A 102 -21.03 -11.26 25.66
CA GLU A 102 -21.46 -10.56 26.88
C GLU A 102 -22.99 -10.59 27.05
N GLY A 103 -23.75 -10.45 25.96
CA GLY A 103 -25.20 -10.62 25.98
C GLY A 103 -25.63 -12.05 26.32
N SER A 104 -24.93 -13.06 25.79
CA SER A 104 -25.19 -14.48 26.06
C SER A 104 -24.82 -14.89 27.49
N GLU A 105 -23.76 -14.30 28.07
CA GLU A 105 -23.38 -14.49 29.48
C GLU A 105 -24.38 -13.82 30.44
N ALA A 106 -25.13 -12.81 29.99
CA ALA A 106 -26.19 -12.15 30.75
C ALA A 106 -27.59 -12.77 30.55
N LEU A 107 -27.73 -13.79 29.70
CA LEU A 107 -28.98 -14.53 29.53
C LEU A 107 -29.22 -15.45 30.76
N PRO A 108 -30.42 -15.46 31.36
CA PRO A 108 -30.72 -16.32 32.50
C PRO A 108 -30.70 -17.81 32.11
N ASP A 109 -30.43 -18.67 33.10
CA ASP A 109 -30.05 -20.09 32.98
C ASP A 109 -30.71 -20.85 31.80
N ALA A 110 -29.85 -21.22 30.83
CA ALA A 110 -30.07 -22.09 29.67
C ALA A 110 -30.76 -21.50 28.42
N ALA A 111 -29.94 -21.04 27.47
CA ALA A 111 -30.32 -20.84 26.07
C ALA A 111 -29.65 -21.90 25.17
N VAL A 112 -30.42 -22.63 24.36
CA VAL A 112 -29.93 -23.67 23.44
C VAL A 112 -30.08 -23.17 22.00
N VAL A 113 -28.99 -23.20 21.23
CA VAL A 113 -29.01 -22.83 19.80
C VAL A 113 -29.34 -24.08 18.98
N VAL A 114 -30.40 -23.98 18.17
CA VAL A 114 -30.91 -25.04 17.30
C VAL A 114 -30.86 -24.59 15.82
N ASP A 115 -30.52 -25.50 14.93
CA ASP A 115 -30.59 -25.28 13.47
C ASP A 115 -32.06 -25.21 13.02
N SER A 116 -32.29 -24.78 11.78
CA SER A 116 -33.55 -24.80 11.03
C SER A 116 -34.34 -26.12 11.09
N LYS A 117 -33.69 -27.24 11.46
CA LYS A 117 -34.29 -28.56 11.70
C LYS A 117 -34.55 -28.90 13.17
N ALA A 118 -34.44 -27.93 14.07
CA ALA A 118 -34.54 -28.10 15.53
C ALA A 118 -33.50 -29.06 16.14
N CYS A 119 -32.36 -29.27 15.46
CA CYS A 119 -31.23 -30.02 16.00
C CYS A 119 -30.28 -29.10 16.75
N ILE A 120 -29.82 -29.53 17.94
CA ILE A 120 -28.87 -28.77 18.76
C ILE A 120 -27.53 -28.67 18.01
N ILE A 121 -26.99 -27.47 17.93
CA ILE A 121 -25.69 -27.21 17.33
C ILE A 121 -24.65 -27.20 18.46
N TRP A 122 -23.77 -28.20 18.47
CA TRP A 122 -22.65 -28.36 19.41
C TRP A 122 -21.32 -27.97 18.80
#